data_AF-A0AA95NM44-F1
#
_entry.id   AF-A0AA95NM44-F1
#
_cell.length_a   1.000
_cell.length_b   1.000
_cell.length_c   1.000
_cell.angle_alpha   90.00
_cell.angle_beta   90.00
_cell.angle_gamma   90.00
#
_symmetry.space_group_name_H-M   'P 1'
#
loop_
_entity.id
_entity.type
_entity.pdbx_description
1 polymer ?
#
loop_
_entity_poly.entity_id
_entity_poly.type
_entity_poly.pdbx_seq_one_letter_code
_entity_poly.pdbx_strand_id
1 'polypeptide(L)'
;MPFTEAIGWSVAAALDLPRPAFAAVLMLPVQKLRRHMKLDQHWLGYTHTLAFCASTVQGKHISSRWQWLARLRKAKAFQHPDVPRIAAFDAWVENQDRHSGNFLRTRGGEYVPIDNEFILYSLVWAANITVGHQSLRNEARSVLKAAGYTKFEVSMVLASKLHEAAYQKASPALQQFICAMHGDPAQGVAAATAILQFLGQRAHPDWLANQLGRIV
;
A
#
# COMPACT_ATOMS: atom_id res chain seq x y z
N MET A 1 4.64 5.21 9.39
CA MET A 1 4.80 5.84 8.06
C MET A 1 6.00 5.31 7.27
N PRO A 2 7.28 5.70 7.49
CA PRO A 2 8.33 5.37 6.51
C PRO A 2 8.60 3.88 6.33
N PHE A 3 8.43 3.11 7.42
CA PHE A 3 8.57 1.67 7.43
C PHE A 3 7.55 0.97 6.52
N THR A 4 6.26 1.25 6.70
CA THR A 4 5.18 0.65 5.92
C THR A 4 5.18 1.12 4.47
N GLU A 5 5.55 2.37 4.20
CA GLU A 5 5.73 2.87 2.83
C GLU A 5 6.82 2.12 2.06
N ALA A 6 7.97 1.89 2.69
CA ALA A 6 9.06 1.16 2.07
C ALA A 6 8.70 -0.31 1.78
N ILE A 7 7.96 -0.95 2.70
CA ILE A 7 7.43 -2.30 2.47
C ILE A 7 6.44 -2.29 1.31
N GLY A 8 5.46 -1.37 1.31
CA GLY A 8 4.46 -1.24 0.25
C GLY A 8 5.10 -1.02 -1.12
N TRP A 9 6.09 -0.13 -1.20
CA TRP A 9 6.86 0.12 -2.42
C TRP A 9 7.61 -1.13 -2.90
N SER A 10 8.22 -1.88 -1.98
CA SER A 10 8.99 -3.09 -2.29
C SER A 10 8.10 -4.24 -2.75
N VAL A 11 6.93 -4.42 -2.15
CA VAL A 11 5.97 -5.45 -2.57
C VAL A 11 5.33 -5.06 -3.92
N ALA A 12 5.01 -3.79 -4.12
CA ALA A 12 4.54 -3.29 -5.42
C ALA A 12 5.59 -3.51 -6.53
N ALA A 13 6.89 -3.46 -6.20
CA ALA A 13 7.98 -3.86 -7.10
C ALA A 13 7.81 -5.26 -7.64
N ALA A 14 7.56 -6.19 -6.72
CA ALA A 14 7.62 -7.59 -7.00
C ALA A 14 6.42 -8.03 -7.85
N LEU A 15 5.31 -7.30 -7.75
CA LEU A 15 4.09 -7.47 -8.56
C LEU A 15 4.09 -6.74 -9.90
N ASP A 16 5.17 -6.01 -10.22
CA ASP A 16 5.23 -5.11 -11.37
C ASP A 16 4.00 -4.17 -11.41
N LEU A 17 3.61 -3.66 -10.24
CA LEU A 17 2.61 -2.61 -10.12
C LEU A 17 3.24 -1.26 -10.47
N PRO A 18 2.50 -0.38 -11.18
CA PRO A 18 2.95 1.00 -11.40
C PRO A 18 3.26 1.66 -10.06
N ARG A 19 4.42 2.30 -9.94
CA ARG A 19 4.91 2.92 -8.69
C ARG A 19 5.93 4.01 -9.00
N PRO A 20 6.27 4.89 -8.05
CA PRO A 20 7.42 5.78 -8.20
C PRO A 20 8.67 4.99 -8.57
N ALA A 21 9.41 5.45 -9.58
CA ALA A 21 10.60 4.77 -10.10
C ALA A 21 11.72 4.63 -9.04
N PHE A 22 11.74 5.52 -8.06
CA PHE A 22 12.69 5.53 -6.96
C PHE A 22 11.94 5.81 -5.66
N ALA A 23 12.38 5.14 -4.59
CA ALA A 23 12.02 5.47 -3.23
C ALA A 23 13.18 5.16 -2.27
N ALA A 24 13.24 5.88 -1.17
CA ALA A 24 14.21 5.64 -0.11
C ALA A 24 13.64 6.02 1.27
N VAL A 25 14.17 5.36 2.29
CA VAL A 25 14.02 5.79 3.69
C VAL A 25 15.27 6.57 4.06
N LEU A 26 15.08 7.81 4.53
CA LEU A 26 16.14 8.71 4.92
C LEU A 26 16.13 8.89 6.43
N MET A 27 17.33 8.96 7.01
CA MET A 27 17.51 9.37 8.40
C MET A 27 17.83 10.86 8.44
N LEU A 28 16.90 11.67 8.92
CA LEU A 28 16.98 13.12 8.95
C LEU A 28 17.39 13.61 10.34
N PRO A 29 18.46 14.43 10.48
CA PRO A 29 18.83 15.02 11.76
C PRO A 29 17.75 16.01 12.23
N VAL A 30 17.21 15.79 13.43
CA VAL A 30 16.14 16.63 14.00
C VAL A 30 16.62 18.08 14.15
N GLN A 31 17.90 18.29 14.49
CA GLN A 31 18.49 19.63 14.60
C GLN A 31 18.49 20.41 13.27
N LYS A 32 18.61 19.73 12.12
CA LYS A 32 18.49 20.37 10.81
C LYS A 32 17.04 20.75 10.53
N LEU A 33 16.09 19.85 10.84
CA LEU A 33 14.66 20.12 10.67
C LEU A 33 14.20 21.34 11.48
N ARG A 34 14.68 21.51 12.72
CA ARG A 34 14.36 22.67 13.57
C ARG A 34 14.73 24.03 12.95
N ARG A 35 15.70 24.07 12.02
CA ARG A 35 16.08 25.30 11.30
C ARG A 35 15.09 25.68 10.21
N HIS A 36 14.27 24.73 9.76
CA HIS A 36 13.34 24.92 8.64
C HIS A 36 11.87 24.88 9.07
N MET A 37 11.55 24.30 10.24
CA MET A 37 10.20 24.25 10.77
C MET A 37 10.17 24.23 12.30
N LYS A 38 9.06 24.72 12.88
CA LYS A 38 8.81 24.59 14.31
C LYS A 38 8.49 23.12 14.63
N LEU A 39 9.26 22.53 15.53
CA LEU A 39 9.02 21.19 16.06
C LEU A 39 8.56 21.30 17.51
N ASP A 40 7.52 20.55 17.87
CA ASP A 40 6.98 20.49 19.23
C ASP A 40 7.92 19.75 20.22
N GLN A 41 7.44 19.55 21.43
CA GLN A 41 8.19 18.91 22.51
C GLN A 41 8.45 17.41 22.29
N HIS A 42 7.63 16.72 21.47
CA HIS A 42 7.84 15.30 21.14
C HIS A 42 9.26 15.08 20.59
N TRP A 43 9.76 16.03 19.81
CA TRP A 43 11.06 15.95 19.13
C TRP A 43 12.27 16.31 20.01
N LEU A 44 12.11 16.61 21.31
CA LEU A 44 13.23 17.02 22.16
C LEU A 44 14.19 15.87 22.48
N GLY A 45 13.69 14.64 22.55
CA GLY A 45 14.50 13.44 22.86
C GLY A 45 15.16 12.77 21.65
N TYR A 46 14.87 13.22 20.43
CA TYR A 46 15.28 12.52 19.21
C TYR A 46 16.45 13.24 18.52
N THR A 47 17.51 12.49 18.18
CA THR A 47 18.63 13.00 17.37
C THR A 47 18.30 12.95 15.88
N HIS A 48 17.57 11.92 15.46
CA HIS A 48 17.16 11.67 14.09
C HIS A 48 15.69 11.25 14.00
N THR A 49 15.11 11.46 12.83
CA THR A 49 13.80 10.93 12.45
C THR A 49 13.88 10.25 11.10
N LEU A 50 12.97 9.33 10.83
CA LEU A 50 12.86 8.68 9.53
C LEU A 50 11.92 9.48 8.63
N ALA A 51 12.28 9.59 7.36
CA ALA A 51 11.41 10.12 6.33
C ALA A 51 11.39 9.16 5.14
N PHE A 52 10.24 9.04 4.48
CA PHE A 52 10.13 8.37 3.20
C PHE A 52 10.19 9.41 2.09
N CYS A 53 11.03 9.18 1.09
CA CYS A 53 11.06 10.00 -0.11
C CYS A 53 10.88 9.12 -1.34
N ALA A 54 10.23 9.66 -2.36
CA ALA A 54 10.00 8.97 -3.63
C ALA A 54 10.12 9.94 -4.80
N SER A 55 10.44 9.42 -5.98
CA SER A 55 10.44 10.23 -7.19
C SER A 55 9.03 10.69 -7.54
N THR A 56 8.93 11.85 -8.18
CA THR A 56 7.64 12.41 -8.58
C THR A 56 6.98 11.54 -9.64
N VAL A 57 5.72 11.16 -9.40
CA VAL A 57 4.87 10.55 -10.41
C VAL A 57 4.09 11.66 -11.12
N GLN A 58 4.27 11.79 -12.44
CA GLN A 58 3.48 12.74 -13.25
C GLN A 58 2.05 12.21 -13.44
N GLY A 59 1.24 12.33 -12.38
CA GLY A 59 -0.14 11.89 -12.36
C GLY A 59 -1.06 12.91 -11.70
N LYS A 60 -2.36 12.65 -11.79
CA LYS A 60 -3.40 13.43 -11.13
C LYS A 60 -4.28 12.53 -10.30
N HIS A 61 -4.67 12.98 -9.11
CA HIS A 61 -5.71 12.30 -8.36
C HIS A 61 -6.99 12.26 -9.19
N ILE A 62 -7.75 11.18 -9.09
CA ILE A 62 -9.03 11.04 -9.80
C ILE A 62 -10.01 12.13 -9.37
N SER A 63 -9.88 12.64 -8.16
CA SER A 63 -10.69 13.72 -7.59
C SER A 63 -10.20 15.13 -7.94
N SER A 64 -9.00 15.32 -8.50
CA SER A 64 -8.27 16.60 -8.53
C SER A 64 -8.88 17.77 -9.32
N ARG A 65 -10.05 17.61 -9.96
CA ARG A 65 -10.66 18.64 -10.83
C ARG A 65 -12.17 18.44 -10.92
N TRP A 66 -13.00 19.47 -10.72
CA TRP A 66 -14.43 19.46 -11.09
C TRP A 66 -15.20 18.32 -10.40
N GLN A 67 -15.62 18.53 -9.16
CA GLN A 67 -16.20 17.49 -8.30
C GLN A 67 -17.39 16.76 -8.93
N TRP A 68 -18.20 17.44 -9.76
CA TRP A 68 -19.34 16.84 -10.45
C TRP A 68 -18.93 15.71 -11.43
N LEU A 69 -17.71 15.75 -11.99
CA LEU A 69 -17.14 14.67 -12.82
C LEU A 69 -16.40 13.60 -12.01
N ALA A 70 -16.22 13.78 -10.70
CA ALA A 70 -15.48 12.82 -9.88
C ALA A 70 -16.13 11.44 -9.88
N ARG A 71 -17.47 11.37 -9.80
CA ARG A 71 -18.20 10.09 -9.82
C ARG A 71 -18.01 9.31 -11.12
N LEU A 72 -18.09 10.00 -12.26
CA LEU A 72 -17.90 9.39 -13.58
C LEU A 72 -16.45 8.91 -13.77
N ARG A 73 -15.46 9.72 -13.39
CA ARG A 73 -14.04 9.33 -13.46
C ARG A 73 -13.72 8.17 -12.53
N LYS A 74 -14.29 8.17 -11.33
CA LYS A 74 -14.18 7.06 -10.37
C LYS A 74 -14.74 5.78 -10.99
N ALA A 75 -15.97 5.81 -11.53
CA ALA A 75 -16.56 4.66 -12.21
C ALA A 75 -15.68 4.13 -13.36
N LYS A 76 -15.12 5.03 -14.17
CA LYS A 76 -14.19 4.65 -15.25
C LYS A 76 -12.87 4.07 -14.73
N ALA A 77 -12.34 4.59 -13.61
CA ALA A 77 -11.14 4.04 -12.98
C ALA A 77 -11.37 2.60 -12.51
N PHE A 78 -12.50 2.31 -11.86
CA PHE A 78 -12.85 0.96 -11.42
C PHE A 78 -13.08 -0.06 -12.56
N GLN A 79 -13.12 0.39 -13.82
CA GLN A 79 -13.15 -0.48 -14.99
C GLN A 79 -11.76 -0.72 -15.59
N HIS A 80 -10.73 0.01 -15.14
CA HIS A 80 -9.35 -0.14 -15.61
C HIS A 80 -8.70 -1.36 -14.95
N PRO A 81 -7.87 -2.15 -15.67
CA PRO A 81 -7.24 -3.36 -15.12
C PRO A 81 -6.30 -3.13 -13.92
N ASP A 82 -5.71 -1.94 -13.80
CA ASP A 82 -4.82 -1.63 -12.67
C ASP A 82 -5.56 -1.54 -11.33
N VAL A 83 -6.79 -1.01 -11.30
CA VAL A 83 -7.51 -0.77 -10.03
C VAL A 83 -7.85 -2.08 -9.29
N PRO A 84 -8.33 -3.16 -9.92
CA PRO A 84 -8.46 -4.45 -9.24
C PRO A 84 -7.11 -5.07 -8.86
N ARG A 85 -6.03 -4.83 -9.62
CA ARG A 85 -4.67 -5.25 -9.22
C ARG A 85 -4.22 -4.54 -7.93
N ILE A 86 -4.44 -3.23 -7.84
CA ILE A 86 -4.16 -2.45 -6.63
C ILE A 86 -5.02 -2.94 -5.47
N ALA A 87 -6.32 -3.17 -5.69
CA ALA A 87 -7.21 -3.67 -4.66
C ALA A 87 -6.82 -5.07 -4.15
N ALA A 88 -6.33 -5.95 -5.03
CA ALA A 88 -5.80 -7.26 -4.65
C ALA A 88 -4.52 -7.12 -3.82
N PHE A 89 -3.61 -6.23 -4.24
CA PHE A 89 -2.42 -5.86 -3.46
C PHE A 89 -2.78 -5.33 -2.07
N ASP A 90 -3.72 -4.39 -1.96
CA ASP A 90 -4.16 -3.82 -0.68
C ASP A 90 -4.79 -4.88 0.23
N ALA A 91 -5.58 -5.81 -0.34
CA ALA A 91 -6.09 -6.94 0.41
C ALA A 91 -4.96 -7.85 0.89
N TRP A 92 -3.93 -8.08 0.08
CA TRP A 92 -2.79 -8.90 0.44
C TRP A 92 -1.98 -8.29 1.59
N VAL A 93 -1.59 -7.02 1.47
CA VAL A 93 -0.80 -6.32 2.50
C VAL A 93 -1.64 -5.78 3.66
N GLU A 94 -2.95 -5.99 3.66
CA GLU A 94 -3.88 -5.46 4.67
C GLU A 94 -3.80 -3.94 4.83
N ASN A 95 -4.02 -3.24 3.71
CA ASN A 95 -4.19 -1.79 3.73
C ASN A 95 -5.58 -1.40 4.24
N GLN A 96 -5.64 -0.60 5.31
CA GLN A 96 -6.90 -0.12 5.88
C GLN A 96 -7.37 1.24 5.35
N ASP A 97 -6.56 1.95 4.58
CA ASP A 97 -6.87 3.32 4.15
C ASP A 97 -6.79 3.53 2.63
N ARG A 98 -7.02 2.47 1.83
CA ARG A 98 -7.07 2.67 0.37
C ARG A 98 -8.42 3.22 -0.08
N HIS A 99 -8.38 4.44 -0.62
CA HIS A 99 -9.51 5.06 -1.32
C HIS A 99 -9.07 5.72 -2.65
N SER A 100 -10.03 6.21 -3.44
CA SER A 100 -9.81 6.90 -4.73
C SER A 100 -8.96 8.19 -4.69
N GLY A 101 -8.58 8.64 -3.50
CA GLY A 101 -7.58 9.69 -3.31
C GLY A 101 -6.14 9.16 -3.29
N ASN A 102 -5.96 7.89 -2.90
CA ASN A 102 -4.66 7.27 -2.64
C ASN A 102 -4.16 6.45 -3.84
N PHE A 103 -4.52 6.90 -5.05
CA PHE A 103 -3.88 6.47 -6.28
C PHE A 103 -3.99 7.55 -7.37
N LEU A 104 -2.96 7.64 -8.19
CA LEU A 104 -2.81 8.64 -9.24
C LEU A 104 -3.05 8.02 -10.60
N ARG A 105 -3.71 8.75 -11.49
CA ARG A 105 -3.73 8.39 -12.92
C ARG A 105 -2.56 9.06 -13.63
N THR A 106 -1.69 8.28 -14.26
CA THR A 106 -0.56 8.79 -15.05
C THR A 106 -1.04 9.36 -16.39
N ARG A 107 -0.16 10.09 -17.10
CA ARG A 107 -0.45 10.53 -18.48
C ARG A 107 -0.65 9.36 -19.45
N GLY A 108 0.04 8.24 -19.21
CA GLY A 108 -0.11 6.99 -19.97
C GLY A 108 -1.43 6.27 -19.71
N GLY A 109 -2.18 6.67 -18.67
CA GLY A 109 -3.49 6.14 -18.34
C GLY A 109 -3.49 5.09 -17.22
N GLU A 110 -2.30 4.65 -16.80
CA GLU A 110 -2.09 3.72 -15.69
C GLU A 110 -2.51 4.32 -14.36
N TYR A 111 -2.75 3.45 -13.38
CA TYR A 111 -3.00 3.86 -12.00
C TYR A 111 -1.86 3.42 -11.08
N VAL A 112 -1.34 4.37 -10.31
CA VAL A 112 -0.23 4.19 -9.38
C VAL A 112 -0.76 4.34 -7.95
N PRO A 113 -0.73 3.29 -7.09
CA PRO A 113 -1.02 3.45 -5.68
C PRO A 113 0.05 4.33 -5.02
N ILE A 114 -0.41 5.20 -4.13
CA ILE A 114 0.42 6.10 -3.31
C ILE A 114 -0.14 6.06 -1.90
N ASP A 115 0.63 6.44 -0.89
CA ASP A 115 0.15 6.44 0.50
C ASP A 115 -0.19 5.01 0.97
N ASN A 116 0.87 4.27 1.33
CA ASN A 116 0.78 2.90 1.85
C ASN A 116 1.00 2.89 3.38
N GLU A 117 0.65 3.98 4.06
CA GLU A 117 0.90 4.12 5.50
C GLU A 117 0.28 2.98 6.31
N PHE A 118 -1.00 2.69 6.06
CA PHE A 118 -1.81 1.77 6.88
C PHE A 118 -1.85 0.32 6.37
N ILE A 119 -0.76 -0.15 5.74
CA ILE A 119 -0.58 -1.58 5.46
C ILE A 119 -0.13 -2.35 6.71
N LEU A 120 -0.28 -3.67 6.70
CA LEU A 120 0.03 -4.59 7.79
C LEU A 120 -0.63 -4.14 9.10
N TYR A 121 -1.85 -3.63 8.99
CA TYR A 121 -2.51 -2.88 10.05
C TYR A 121 -2.60 -3.64 11.37
N SER A 122 -2.98 -4.92 11.31
CA SER A 122 -3.07 -5.78 12.50
C SER A 122 -1.73 -5.96 13.22
N LEU A 123 -0.62 -5.94 12.48
CA LEU A 123 0.73 -6.15 13.02
C LEU A 123 1.39 -4.86 13.48
N VAL A 124 1.20 -3.76 12.75
CA VAL A 124 1.96 -2.51 12.95
C VAL A 124 1.17 -1.45 13.71
N TRP A 125 -0.14 -1.39 13.51
CA TRP A 125 -0.94 -0.21 13.85
C TRP A 125 -2.02 -0.47 14.90
N ALA A 126 -2.69 -1.61 14.85
CA ALA A 126 -3.90 -1.89 15.63
C ALA A 126 -3.73 -1.78 17.15
N ALA A 127 -2.51 -1.92 17.66
CA ALA A 127 -2.22 -1.75 19.09
C ALA A 127 -2.29 -0.28 19.56
N ASN A 128 -2.10 0.68 18.66
CA ASN A 128 -1.89 2.09 19.00
C ASN A 128 -2.85 3.05 18.31
N ILE A 129 -3.41 2.66 17.16
CA ILE A 129 -4.27 3.51 16.33
C ILE A 129 -5.48 2.69 15.89
N THR A 130 -6.66 3.28 16.02
CA THR A 130 -7.90 2.76 15.43
C THR A 130 -8.29 3.63 14.24
N VAL A 131 -8.33 3.05 13.04
CA VAL A 131 -8.83 3.72 11.82
C VAL A 131 -10.06 2.99 11.29
N GLY A 132 -10.91 3.72 10.55
CA GLY A 132 -12.00 3.11 9.80
C GLY A 132 -11.46 2.32 8.60
N HIS A 133 -12.07 1.18 8.29
CA HIS A 133 -11.63 0.35 7.17
C HIS A 133 -12.15 0.90 5.83
N GLN A 134 -11.24 1.51 5.06
CA GLN A 134 -11.45 1.89 3.67
C GLN A 134 -10.77 0.89 2.73
N SER A 135 -11.50 0.47 1.69
CA SER A 135 -10.94 -0.38 0.65
C SER A 135 -11.52 -0.05 -0.72
N LEU A 136 -10.74 -0.29 -1.77
CA LEU A 136 -11.22 -0.16 -3.15
C LEU A 136 -12.35 -1.12 -3.46
N ARG A 137 -12.40 -2.28 -2.81
CA ARG A 137 -13.54 -3.20 -2.93
C ARG A 137 -14.83 -2.54 -2.42
N ASN A 138 -14.80 -1.93 -1.25
CA ASN A 138 -15.95 -1.22 -0.69
C ASN A 138 -16.35 -0.03 -1.58
N GLU A 139 -15.38 0.73 -2.09
CA GLU A 139 -15.65 1.81 -3.04
C GLU A 139 -16.24 1.30 -4.35
N ALA A 140 -15.70 0.22 -4.92
CA ALA A 140 -16.19 -0.40 -6.16
C ALA A 140 -17.66 -0.78 -6.02
N ARG A 141 -18.06 -1.35 -4.88
CA ARG A 141 -19.45 -1.72 -4.58
C ARG A 141 -20.40 -0.53 -4.63
N SER A 142 -19.95 0.65 -4.21
CA SER A 142 -20.75 1.88 -4.20
C SER A 142 -20.88 2.54 -5.59
N VAL A 143 -19.97 2.24 -6.51
CA VAL A 143 -19.85 2.96 -7.80
C VAL A 143 -20.25 2.08 -8.98
N LEU A 144 -20.02 0.77 -8.92
CA LEU A 144 -20.33 -0.16 -10.00
C LEU A 144 -21.71 -0.79 -9.83
N LYS A 145 -22.35 -1.13 -10.94
CA LYS A 145 -23.52 -2.03 -10.95
C LYS A 145 -23.10 -3.45 -10.57
N ALA A 146 -24.05 -4.28 -10.12
CA ALA A 146 -23.79 -5.64 -9.63
C ALA A 146 -22.88 -6.48 -10.55
N ALA A 147 -23.18 -6.56 -11.85
CA ALA A 147 -22.35 -7.30 -12.81
C ALA A 147 -20.92 -6.74 -12.93
N GLY A 148 -20.77 -5.42 -12.91
CA GLY A 148 -19.46 -4.76 -12.94
C GLY A 148 -18.66 -5.00 -11.65
N TYR A 149 -19.34 -4.99 -10.51
CA TYR A 149 -18.73 -5.31 -9.21
C TYR A 149 -18.25 -6.77 -9.14
N THR A 150 -19.06 -7.73 -9.61
CA THR A 150 -18.63 -9.13 -9.70
C THR A 150 -17.40 -9.28 -10.60
N LYS A 151 -17.38 -8.62 -11.77
CA LYS A 151 -16.21 -8.63 -12.67
C LYS A 151 -14.97 -8.02 -11.99
N PHE A 152 -15.14 -6.98 -11.19
CA PHE A 152 -14.05 -6.38 -10.41
C PHE A 152 -13.47 -7.37 -9.41
N GLU A 153 -14.30 -8.06 -8.62
CA GLU A 153 -13.85 -9.09 -7.68
C GLU A 153 -13.14 -10.26 -8.37
N VAL A 154 -13.67 -10.74 -9.51
CA VAL A 154 -13.00 -11.78 -10.32
C VAL A 154 -11.63 -11.30 -10.79
N SER A 155 -11.53 -10.04 -11.23
CA SER A 155 -10.26 -9.46 -11.68
C SER A 155 -9.26 -9.30 -10.52
N MET A 156 -9.72 -9.02 -9.31
CA MET A 156 -8.88 -9.04 -8.11
C MET A 156 -8.34 -10.45 -7.84
N VAL A 157 -9.19 -11.48 -7.90
CA VAL A 157 -8.77 -12.88 -7.71
C VAL A 157 -7.72 -13.29 -8.74
N LEU A 158 -7.94 -12.97 -10.02
CA LEU A 158 -6.97 -13.27 -11.08
C LEU A 158 -5.63 -12.54 -10.85
N ALA A 159 -5.66 -11.27 -10.45
CA ALA A 159 -4.44 -10.53 -10.11
C ALA A 159 -3.70 -11.17 -8.93
N SER A 160 -4.43 -11.72 -7.95
CA SER A 160 -3.83 -12.32 -6.76
C SER A 160 -3.04 -13.60 -7.01
N LYS A 161 -3.23 -14.24 -8.18
CA LYS A 161 -2.43 -15.40 -8.59
C LYS A 161 -0.94 -15.09 -8.74
N LEU A 162 -0.57 -13.81 -8.85
CA LEU A 162 0.84 -13.37 -8.91
C LEU A 162 1.46 -13.13 -7.52
N HIS A 163 0.68 -13.14 -6.44
CA HIS A 163 1.16 -12.77 -5.11
C HIS A 163 2.23 -13.73 -4.58
N GLU A 164 2.10 -15.04 -4.80
CA GLU A 164 3.08 -16.01 -4.33
C GLU A 164 4.45 -15.81 -4.97
N ALA A 165 4.51 -15.66 -6.29
CA ALA A 165 5.77 -15.38 -7.00
C ALA A 165 6.37 -14.03 -6.56
N ALA A 166 5.54 -13.00 -6.37
CA ALA A 166 5.98 -11.71 -5.86
C ALA A 166 6.48 -11.79 -4.41
N TYR A 167 5.84 -12.58 -3.55
CA TYR A 167 6.28 -12.85 -2.19
C TYR A 167 7.67 -13.46 -2.18
N GLN A 168 7.88 -14.52 -2.96
CA GLN A 168 9.19 -15.19 -3.08
C GLN A 168 10.28 -14.23 -3.56
N LYS A 169 9.95 -13.38 -4.55
CA LYS A 169 10.86 -12.35 -5.08
C LYS A 169 11.21 -11.27 -4.04
N ALA A 170 10.23 -10.81 -3.25
CA ALA A 170 10.43 -9.70 -2.31
C ALA A 170 11.00 -10.12 -0.95
N SER A 171 10.74 -11.35 -0.51
CA SER A 171 11.00 -11.80 0.87
C SER A 171 12.45 -11.60 1.34
N PRO A 172 13.49 -11.94 0.56
CA PRO A 172 14.88 -11.78 1.02
C PRO A 172 15.22 -10.32 1.33
N ALA A 173 14.85 -9.41 0.41
CA ALA A 173 15.11 -7.98 0.57
C ALA A 173 14.26 -7.37 1.70
N LEU A 174 13.00 -7.81 1.84
CA LEU A 174 12.14 -7.40 2.95
C LEU A 174 12.69 -7.87 4.30
N GLN A 175 13.18 -9.10 4.41
CA GLN A 175 13.79 -9.61 5.63
C GLN A 175 14.97 -8.73 6.05
N GLN A 176 15.89 -8.48 5.12
CA GLN A 176 17.06 -7.63 5.38
C GLN A 176 16.65 -6.22 5.79
N PHE A 177 15.69 -5.61 5.08
CA PHE A 177 15.17 -4.29 5.40
C PHE A 177 14.53 -4.23 6.79
N ILE A 178 13.62 -5.15 7.10
CA ILE A 178 12.89 -5.16 8.38
C ILE A 178 13.86 -5.34 9.55
N CYS A 179 14.84 -6.25 9.43
CA CYS A 179 15.87 -6.42 10.44
C CYS A 179 16.70 -5.13 10.64
N ALA A 180 17.09 -4.46 9.55
CA ALA A 180 17.89 -3.24 9.61
C ALA A 180 17.13 -2.02 10.19
N MET A 181 15.80 -2.04 10.16
CA MET A 181 14.96 -0.96 10.68
C MET A 181 14.77 -1.02 12.20
N HIS A 182 15.19 -2.11 12.85
CA HIS A 182 15.10 -2.27 14.30
C HIS A 182 16.47 -2.11 14.95
N GLY A 183 16.53 -1.31 16.01
CA GLY A 183 17.78 -1.12 16.76
C GLY A 183 18.20 -2.36 17.57
N ASP A 184 17.22 -3.17 17.99
CA ASP A 184 17.43 -4.46 18.65
C ASP A 184 17.34 -5.59 17.61
N PRO A 185 18.43 -6.38 17.39
CA PRO A 185 18.43 -7.50 16.45
C PRO A 185 17.34 -8.54 16.72
N ALA A 186 17.02 -8.83 17.98
CA ALA A 186 16.00 -9.83 18.32
C ALA A 186 14.60 -9.36 17.91
N GLN A 187 14.30 -8.07 18.12
CA GLN A 187 13.06 -7.46 17.67
C GLN A 187 12.99 -7.42 16.14
N GLY A 188 14.09 -7.10 15.47
CA GLY A 188 14.16 -7.11 14.00
C GLY A 188 13.83 -8.47 13.40
N VAL A 189 14.42 -9.55 13.95
CA VAL A 189 14.15 -10.93 13.51
C VAL A 189 12.69 -11.33 13.79
N ALA A 190 12.17 -11.00 14.98
CA ALA A 190 10.78 -11.30 15.33
C ALA A 190 9.79 -10.58 14.40
N ALA A 191 10.01 -9.28 14.15
CA ALA A 191 9.19 -8.48 13.24
C ALA A 191 9.26 -9.00 11.80
N ALA A 192 10.46 -9.32 11.30
CA ALA A 192 10.63 -9.87 9.96
C ALA A 192 9.90 -11.21 9.81
N THR A 193 10.01 -12.09 10.81
CA THR A 193 9.33 -13.39 10.83
C THR A 193 7.81 -13.22 10.78
N ALA A 194 7.25 -12.38 11.67
CA ALA A 194 5.81 -12.15 11.75
C ALA A 194 5.25 -11.54 10.45
N ILE A 195 5.92 -10.53 9.90
CA ILE A 195 5.49 -9.85 8.67
C ILE A 195 5.58 -10.79 7.47
N LEU A 196 6.69 -11.53 7.31
CA LEU A 196 6.85 -12.45 6.18
C LEU A 196 5.89 -13.62 6.27
N GLN A 197 5.65 -14.17 7.47
CA GLN A 197 4.63 -15.20 7.67
C GLN A 197 3.24 -14.69 7.28
N PHE A 198 2.88 -13.47 7.72
CA PHE A 198 1.60 -12.84 7.39
C PHE A 198 1.44 -12.64 5.87
N LEU A 199 2.46 -12.08 5.21
CA LEU A 199 2.44 -11.88 3.76
C LEU A 199 2.41 -13.22 3.03
N GLY A 200 3.20 -14.21 3.44
CA GLY A 200 3.26 -15.52 2.81
C GLY A 200 1.93 -16.27 2.87
N GLN A 201 1.25 -16.27 4.03
CA GLN A 201 -0.07 -16.89 4.17
C GLN A 201 -1.11 -16.28 3.22
N ARG A 202 -1.08 -14.96 3.05
CA ARG A 202 -2.02 -14.21 2.20
C ARG A 202 -1.62 -14.19 0.72
N ALA A 203 -0.39 -14.61 0.41
CA ALA A 203 0.11 -14.72 -0.95
C ALA A 203 -0.33 -16.01 -1.66
N HIS A 204 -0.84 -17.00 -0.90
CA HIS A 204 -1.31 -18.26 -1.47
C HIS A 204 -2.34 -18.02 -2.58
N PRO A 205 -2.26 -18.69 -3.75
CA PRO A 205 -3.08 -18.38 -4.93
C PRO A 205 -4.60 -18.39 -4.70
N ASP A 206 -5.07 -19.17 -3.73
CA ASP A 206 -6.49 -19.30 -3.41
C ASP A 206 -6.94 -18.46 -2.21
N TRP A 207 -6.00 -17.78 -1.54
CA TRP A 207 -6.33 -17.03 -0.33
C TRP A 207 -7.37 -15.95 -0.61
N LEU A 208 -7.14 -15.08 -1.61
CA LEU A 208 -8.07 -13.99 -1.92
C LEU A 208 -9.40 -14.52 -2.48
N ALA A 209 -9.36 -15.57 -3.30
CA ALA A 209 -10.56 -16.25 -3.80
C ALA A 209 -11.48 -16.69 -2.63
N ASN A 210 -10.89 -17.34 -1.63
CA ASN A 210 -11.58 -17.80 -0.43
C ASN A 210 -12.09 -16.63 0.42
N GLN A 211 -11.29 -15.58 0.63
CA GLN A 211 -11.72 -14.37 1.35
C GLN A 211 -12.91 -13.66 0.71
N LEU A 212 -12.99 -13.71 -0.63
CA LEU A 212 -14.06 -13.05 -1.38
C LEU A 212 -15.28 -13.96 -1.61
N GLY A 213 -15.18 -15.26 -1.31
CA GLY A 213 -16.21 -16.24 -1.69
C GLY A 213 -16.38 -16.35 -3.21
N ARG A 214 -15.27 -16.24 -3.96
CA ARG A 214 -15.23 -16.26 -5.43
C ARG A 214 -14.31 -17.38 -5.90
N ILE A 215 -14.90 -18.46 -6.40
CA ILE A 215 -14.15 -19.52 -7.09
C ILE A 215 -14.03 -19.09 -8.55
N VAL A 216 -12.81 -18.98 -9.05
CA VAL A 216 -12.47 -18.59 -10.42
C VAL A 216 -11.58 -19.65 -11.02
#